data_AF-A0A2V6DCA0-F1
#
_entry.id   AF-A0A2V6DCA0-F1
#
_cell.length_a   1.000
_cell.length_b   1.000
_cell.length_c   1.000
_cell.angle_alpha   90.00
_cell.angle_beta   90.00
_cell.angle_gamma   90.00
#
_symmetry.space_group_name_H-M   'P 1'
#
loop_
_entity.id
_entity.type
_entity.pdbx_description
1 polymer ?
#
loop_
_entity_poly.entity_id
_entity_poly.type
_entity_poly.pdbx_seq_one_letter_code
_entity_poly.pdbx_strand_id
1 'polypeptide(L)'
;MKSFTDIFVRRPVLAMVVSFVIVIAGLQAIKTLNVRQYPRSEHASVTVRTVYVGASADLVRGFITSPLERAIAAADGIDYLQSQSQQGLSTITARLRLNYDSNKALSQISAQVESVRNFLPPEAEVPTIKIEQADSQYASAYLSFTSDILQPNQVTDYLVRIVQPRLSAIPGVQAADILGGRTFAMRIWLKPDRMAALNISPAQVRQVLAANNYLAAVGQTKGALVKVNLTANTDLHTAADFKNLVVRQQNGRLIRLSDIADVVLGAEDYDTEVRFSQQRAVFMG
;
A
#
# COMPACT_ATOMS: atom_id res chain seq x y z
N MET A 1 47.60 -35.03 38.70
CA MET A 1 46.50 -34.99 37.71
C MET A 1 47.12 -34.73 36.35
N LYS A 2 46.93 -35.59 35.35
CA LYS A 2 47.48 -35.34 34.00
C LYS A 2 46.71 -34.19 33.36
N SER A 3 47.41 -33.17 32.88
CA SER A 3 46.80 -32.04 32.16
C SER A 3 46.23 -32.52 30.82
N PHE A 4 45.07 -32.00 30.42
CA PHE A 4 44.44 -32.30 29.12
C PHE A 4 45.37 -32.03 27.92
N THR A 5 46.26 -31.04 28.05
CA THR A 5 47.26 -30.69 27.03
C THR A 5 48.33 -31.76 26.81
N ASP A 6 48.59 -32.62 27.79
CA ASP A 6 49.66 -33.64 27.75
C ASP A 6 49.38 -34.73 26.68
N ILE A 7 48.09 -34.94 26.32
CA ILE A 7 47.66 -35.86 25.25
C ILE A 7 48.08 -35.35 23.86
N PHE A 8 48.00 -34.04 23.65
CA PHE A 8 48.36 -33.40 22.38
C PHE A 8 49.88 -33.33 22.18
N VAL A 9 50.65 -33.19 23.28
CA VAL A 9 52.12 -33.20 23.25
C VAL A 9 52.67 -34.60 22.99
N ARG A 10 52.07 -35.64 23.58
CA ARG A 10 52.54 -37.03 23.43
C ARG A 10 52.09 -37.71 22.13
N ARG A 11 51.06 -37.18 21.46
CA ARG A 11 50.53 -37.73 20.20
C ARG A 11 50.46 -36.64 19.12
N PRO A 12 51.59 -36.30 18.46
CA PRO A 12 51.66 -35.20 17.49
C PRO A 12 50.74 -35.40 16.28
N VAL A 13 50.49 -36.64 15.87
CA VAL A 13 49.55 -36.98 14.78
C VAL A 13 48.12 -36.57 15.13
N LEU A 14 47.68 -36.79 16.37
CA LEU A 14 46.34 -36.43 16.83
C LEU A 14 46.17 -34.90 16.84
N ALA A 15 47.19 -34.17 17.28
CA ALA A 15 47.20 -32.70 17.23
C ALA A 15 47.12 -32.17 15.79
N MET A 16 47.85 -32.76 14.84
CA MET A 16 47.75 -32.40 13.43
C MET A 16 46.35 -32.64 12.85
N VAL A 17 45.75 -33.80 13.11
CA VAL A 17 44.41 -34.13 12.60
C VAL A 17 43.38 -33.13 13.13
N VAL A 18 43.39 -32.83 14.42
CA VAL A 18 42.48 -31.84 15.02
C VAL A 18 42.71 -30.45 14.42
N SER A 19 43.96 -30.04 14.21
CA SER A 19 44.28 -28.75 13.56
C SER A 19 43.77 -28.70 12.12
N PHE A 20 43.95 -29.76 11.33
CA PHE A 20 43.42 -29.84 9.97
C PHE A 20 41.89 -29.81 9.94
N VAL A 21 41.22 -30.50 10.86
CA VAL A 21 39.75 -30.44 10.99
C VAL A 21 39.29 -29.02 11.27
N ILE A 22 39.95 -28.29 12.19
CA ILE A 22 39.62 -26.90 12.49
C ILE A 22 39.86 -26.00 11.27
N VAL A 23 40.96 -26.17 10.54
CA VAL A 23 41.26 -25.38 9.33
C VAL A 23 40.22 -25.64 8.22
N ILE A 24 39.87 -26.90 7.98
CA ILE A 24 38.86 -27.26 6.97
C ILE A 24 37.48 -26.71 7.38
N ALA A 25 37.10 -26.84 8.66
CA ALA A 25 35.88 -26.25 9.18
C ALA A 25 35.87 -24.72 9.05
N GLY A 26 36.99 -24.05 9.33
CA GLY A 26 37.15 -22.60 9.16
C GLY A 26 37.01 -22.17 7.69
N LEU A 27 37.65 -22.88 6.77
CA LEU A 27 37.54 -22.62 5.33
C LEU A 27 36.11 -22.82 4.81
N GLN A 28 35.39 -23.82 5.32
CA GLN A 28 33.98 -24.03 5.00
C GLN A 28 33.11 -22.90 5.57
N ALA A 29 33.37 -22.49 6.81
CA ALA A 29 32.62 -21.43 7.48
C ALA A 29 32.74 -20.08 6.75
N ILE A 30 33.92 -19.73 6.23
CA ILE A 30 34.15 -18.51 5.43
C ILE A 30 33.23 -18.46 4.21
N LYS A 31 33.00 -19.60 3.54
CA LYS A 31 32.12 -19.67 2.36
C LYS A 31 30.63 -19.55 2.70
N THR A 32 30.24 -19.93 3.91
CA THR A 32 28.83 -19.92 4.35
C THR A 32 28.43 -18.69 5.15
N LEU A 33 29.41 -17.86 5.56
CA LEU A 33 29.14 -16.70 6.40
C LEU A 33 28.41 -15.62 5.58
N ASN A 34 27.23 -15.23 6.05
CA ASN A 34 26.46 -14.16 5.44
C ASN A 34 27.08 -12.80 5.79
N VAL A 35 27.51 -12.03 4.79
CA VAL A 35 28.07 -10.69 4.96
C VAL A 35 26.92 -9.68 4.94
N ARG A 36 26.81 -8.88 6.00
CA ARG A 36 25.81 -7.81 6.12
C ARG A 36 26.49 -6.47 6.28
N GLN A 37 25.93 -5.43 5.67
CA GLN A 37 26.42 -4.06 5.81
C GLN A 37 26.19 -3.50 7.22
N TYR A 38 25.06 -3.84 7.84
CA TYR A 38 24.67 -3.41 9.18
C TYR A 38 24.36 -4.61 10.09
N PRO A 39 24.60 -4.49 11.41
CA PRO A 39 24.10 -5.47 12.36
C PRO A 39 22.57 -5.50 12.31
N ARG A 40 21.98 -6.67 12.52
CA ARG A 40 20.51 -6.81 12.55
C ARG A 40 19.97 -5.94 13.70
N SER A 41 19.21 -4.92 13.37
CA SER A 41 18.55 -4.05 14.32
C SER A 41 17.11 -4.52 14.54
N GLU A 42 16.73 -4.82 15.78
CA GLU A 42 15.35 -5.21 16.12
C GLU A 42 14.45 -4.01 16.45
N HIS A 43 14.91 -2.79 16.17
CA HIS A 43 14.06 -1.59 16.25
C HIS A 43 13.11 -1.56 15.05
N ALA A 44 11.83 -1.85 15.30
CA ALA A 44 10.77 -1.77 14.31
C ALA A 44 9.74 -0.70 14.67
N SER A 45 9.07 -0.16 13.66
CA SER A 45 7.90 0.67 13.79
C SER A 45 6.69 -0.01 13.16
N VAL A 46 5.51 0.27 13.68
CA VAL A 46 4.24 -0.09 13.05
C VAL A 46 3.58 1.19 12.57
N THR A 47 3.35 1.29 11.26
CA THR A 47 2.71 2.44 10.64
C THR A 47 1.24 2.12 10.38
N VAL A 48 0.36 2.96 10.91
CA VAL A 48 -1.09 2.94 10.67
C VAL A 48 -1.46 4.13 9.81
N ARG A 49 -1.94 3.87 8.59
CA ARG A 49 -2.32 4.88 7.62
C ARG A 49 -3.83 4.82 7.35
N THR A 50 -4.50 5.95 7.50
CA THR A 50 -5.95 6.06 7.28
C THR A 50 -6.24 7.23 6.36
N VAL A 51 -6.92 6.96 5.25
CA VAL A 51 -7.30 7.97 4.26
C VAL A 51 -8.71 8.48 4.58
N TYR A 52 -8.91 9.79 4.57
CA TYR A 52 -10.22 10.42 4.71
C TYR A 52 -10.37 11.54 3.68
N VAL A 53 -10.65 11.13 2.44
CA VAL A 53 -10.61 12.00 1.26
C VAL A 53 -11.45 13.27 1.45
N GLY A 54 -10.85 14.43 1.16
CA GLY A 54 -11.53 15.72 1.21
C GLY A 54 -11.63 16.37 2.60
N ALA A 55 -11.20 15.70 3.67
CA ALA A 55 -11.17 16.28 5.01
C ALA A 55 -9.95 17.21 5.22
N SER A 56 -10.13 18.30 5.95
CA SER A 56 -9.03 19.19 6.36
C SER A 56 -8.13 18.50 7.40
N ALA A 57 -6.89 18.97 7.54
CA ALA A 57 -5.94 18.40 8.51
C ALA A 57 -6.48 18.43 9.95
N ASP A 58 -7.25 19.47 10.32
CA ASP A 58 -7.86 19.57 11.65
C ASP A 58 -8.99 18.56 11.86
N LEU A 59 -9.82 18.32 10.83
CA LEU A 59 -10.86 17.29 10.89
C LEU A 59 -10.24 15.90 10.96
N VAL A 60 -9.21 15.62 10.16
CA VAL A 60 -8.47 14.36 10.21
C VAL A 60 -7.87 14.16 11.59
N ARG A 61 -7.24 15.19 12.16
CA ARG A 61 -6.68 15.12 13.52
C ARG A 61 -7.76 14.77 14.54
N GLY A 62 -8.88 15.48 14.53
CA GLY A 62 -9.95 15.31 15.53
C GLY A 62 -10.70 13.99 15.44
N PHE A 63 -11.05 13.55 14.22
CA PHE A 63 -11.96 12.42 14.00
C PHE A 63 -11.26 11.11 13.60
N ILE A 64 -10.01 11.16 13.17
CA ILE A 64 -9.24 9.98 12.74
C ILE A 64 -8.03 9.78 13.63
N THR A 65 -7.11 10.77 13.65
CA THR A 65 -5.81 10.60 14.30
C THR A 65 -5.94 10.47 15.81
N SER A 66 -6.63 11.38 16.50
CA SER A 66 -6.74 11.36 17.97
C SER A 66 -7.48 10.14 18.54
N PRO A 67 -8.58 9.63 17.94
CA PRO A 67 -9.19 8.37 18.37
C PRO A 67 -8.26 7.16 18.17
N LEU A 68 -7.62 7.06 17.01
CA LEU A 68 -6.70 5.96 16.72
C LEU A 68 -5.46 5.99 17.61
N GLU A 69 -4.86 7.16 17.80
CA GLU A 69 -3.68 7.33 18.65
C GLU A 69 -3.94 6.88 20.09
N ARG A 70 -5.09 7.27 20.66
CA ARG A 70 -5.49 6.84 22.01
C ARG A 70 -5.70 5.33 22.11
N ALA A 71 -6.28 4.70 21.09
CA ALA A 71 -6.46 3.25 21.07
C ALA A 71 -5.12 2.51 20.93
N ILE A 72 -4.27 2.96 20.01
CA ILE A 72 -2.96 2.38 19.73
C ILE A 72 -2.05 2.52 20.95
N ALA A 73 -2.12 3.63 21.69
CA ALA A 73 -1.35 3.86 22.91
C ALA A 73 -1.59 2.82 24.02
N ALA A 74 -2.72 2.10 23.98
CA ALA A 74 -3.02 1.03 24.93
C ALA A 74 -2.38 -0.31 24.57
N ALA A 75 -1.75 -0.45 23.39
CA ALA A 75 -1.03 -1.65 23.00
C ALA A 75 0.34 -1.77 23.71
N ASP A 76 0.76 -3.00 24.01
CA ASP A 76 2.04 -3.23 24.69
C ASP A 76 3.22 -3.13 23.73
N GLY A 77 4.39 -2.80 24.29
CA GLY A 77 5.66 -2.80 23.55
C GLY A 77 5.93 -1.54 22.75
N ILE A 78 5.06 -0.53 22.83
CA ILE A 78 5.29 0.79 22.28
C ILE A 78 6.23 1.57 23.21
N ASP A 79 7.21 2.23 22.60
CA ASP A 79 8.11 3.19 23.25
C ASP A 79 7.50 4.59 23.16
N TYR A 80 7.23 5.06 21.94
CA TYR A 80 6.52 6.32 21.69
C TYR A 80 5.70 6.27 20.40
N LEU A 81 4.74 7.19 20.31
CA LEU A 81 3.89 7.40 19.13
C LEU A 81 4.27 8.72 18.46
N GLN A 82 4.26 8.69 17.13
CA GLN A 82 4.37 9.89 16.31
C GLN A 82 3.19 9.94 15.35
N SER A 83 2.38 10.99 15.47
CA SER A 83 1.19 11.19 14.64
C SER A 83 1.40 12.37 13.70
N GLN A 84 1.01 12.21 12.44
CA GLN A 84 0.98 13.26 11.44
C GLN A 84 -0.37 13.27 10.73
N SER A 85 -1.07 14.41 10.82
CA SER A 85 -2.34 14.65 10.13
C SER A 85 -2.11 15.66 9.01
N GLN A 86 -2.36 15.24 7.78
CA GLN A 86 -2.35 16.07 6.59
C GLN A 86 -3.76 16.14 6.01
N GLN A 87 -3.98 16.98 5.00
CA GLN A 87 -5.26 17.02 4.30
C GLN A 87 -5.57 15.65 3.70
N GLY A 88 -6.71 15.08 4.08
CA GLY A 88 -7.17 13.78 3.62
C GLY A 88 -6.39 12.55 4.09
N LEU A 89 -5.37 12.71 4.95
CA LEU A 89 -4.50 11.60 5.33
C LEU A 89 -4.04 11.66 6.79
N SER A 90 -4.23 10.56 7.53
CA SER A 90 -3.66 10.34 8.86
C SER A 90 -2.56 9.28 8.79
N THR A 91 -1.39 9.58 9.35
CA THR A 91 -0.30 8.61 9.51
C THR A 91 0.11 8.57 10.97
N ILE A 92 0.04 7.40 11.60
CA ILE A 92 0.46 7.17 12.99
C ILE A 92 1.59 6.13 12.95
N THR A 93 2.74 6.49 13.50
CA THR A 93 3.91 5.62 13.60
C THR A 93 4.12 5.23 15.06
N ALA A 94 3.90 3.97 15.38
CA ALA A 94 4.19 3.39 16.69
C ALA A 94 5.61 2.84 16.69
N ARG A 95 6.51 3.46 17.44
CA ARG A 95 7.90 3.01 17.60
C ARG A 95 7.95 2.00 18.72
N LEU A 96 8.48 0.81 18.44
CA LEU A 96 8.53 -0.28 19.40
C LEU A 96 9.78 -0.20 20.27
N ARG A 97 9.68 -0.71 21.50
CA ARG A 97 10.82 -0.88 22.39
C ARG A 97 11.84 -1.84 21.76
N LEU A 98 13.11 -1.64 22.10
CA LEU A 98 14.19 -2.52 21.62
C LEU A 98 13.91 -3.99 21.99
N ASN A 99 14.11 -4.89 21.02
CA ASN A 99 13.89 -6.33 21.14
C ASN A 99 12.43 -6.75 21.47
N TYR A 100 11.45 -5.89 21.21
CA TYR A 100 10.04 -6.28 21.28
C TYR A 100 9.60 -6.98 19.98
N ASP A 101 8.80 -8.03 20.11
CA ASP A 101 8.29 -8.78 18.96
C ASP A 101 7.34 -7.91 18.10
N SER A 102 7.78 -7.58 16.89
CA SER A 102 7.03 -6.72 15.96
C SER A 102 5.73 -7.36 15.48
N ASN A 103 5.66 -8.69 15.38
CA ASN A 103 4.43 -9.39 14.99
C ASN A 103 3.41 -9.34 16.12
N LYS A 104 3.87 -9.50 17.37
CA LYS A 104 3.01 -9.36 18.54
C LYS A 104 2.46 -7.93 18.65
N ALA A 105 3.31 -6.92 18.45
CA ALA A 105 2.88 -5.53 18.41
C ALA A 105 1.87 -5.28 17.29
N LEU A 106 2.10 -5.79 16.08
CA LEU A 106 1.18 -5.68 14.96
C LEU A 106 -0.20 -6.26 15.29
N SER A 107 -0.27 -7.46 15.87
CA SER A 107 -1.54 -8.08 16.25
C SER A 107 -2.27 -7.28 17.33
N GLN A 108 -1.56 -6.78 18.35
CA GLN A 108 -2.16 -5.96 19.40
C GLN A 108 -2.66 -4.61 18.85
N ILE A 109 -1.85 -3.92 18.06
CA ILE A 109 -2.21 -2.64 17.42
C ILE A 109 -3.40 -2.84 16.49
N SER A 110 -3.41 -3.89 15.67
CA SER A 110 -4.53 -4.21 14.79
C SER A 110 -5.82 -4.45 15.57
N ALA A 111 -5.76 -5.15 16.71
CA ALA A 111 -6.93 -5.35 17.56
C ALA A 111 -7.43 -4.04 18.17
N GLN A 112 -6.53 -3.16 18.62
CA GLN A 112 -6.90 -1.84 19.16
C GLN A 112 -7.53 -0.94 18.08
N VAL A 113 -6.95 -0.91 16.87
CA VAL A 113 -7.50 -0.16 15.74
C VAL A 113 -8.89 -0.66 15.37
N GLU A 114 -9.11 -1.98 15.32
CA GLU A 114 -10.42 -2.54 15.00
C GLU A 114 -11.46 -2.23 16.10
N SER A 115 -11.04 -2.20 17.38
CA SER A 115 -11.94 -1.89 18.50
C SER A 115 -12.56 -0.49 18.41
N VAL A 116 -11.85 0.46 17.80
CA VAL A 116 -12.31 1.85 17.64
C VAL A 116 -12.80 2.19 16.25
N ARG A 117 -12.84 1.21 15.33
CA ARG A 117 -13.28 1.40 13.94
C ARG A 117 -14.68 1.99 13.83
N ASN A 118 -15.58 1.61 14.74
CA ASN A 118 -16.96 2.12 14.77
C ASN A 118 -17.06 3.61 15.16
N PHE A 119 -16.00 4.20 15.74
CA PHE A 119 -15.95 5.63 16.06
C PHE A 119 -15.36 6.46 14.91
N LEU A 120 -14.81 5.81 13.88
CA LEU A 120 -14.34 6.50 12.68
C LEU A 120 -15.54 6.88 11.79
N PRO A 121 -15.48 8.04 11.10
CA PRO A 121 -16.47 8.38 10.08
C PRO A 121 -16.61 7.27 9.03
N PRO A 122 -17.84 6.94 8.59
CA PRO A 122 -18.07 5.88 7.61
C PRO A 122 -17.52 6.21 6.22
N GLU A 123 -17.23 7.49 5.93
CA GLU A 123 -16.58 7.92 4.68
C GLU A 123 -15.04 7.80 4.73
N ALA A 124 -14.45 7.43 5.87
CA ALA A 124 -13.01 7.14 5.95
C ALA A 124 -12.71 5.72 5.45
N GLU A 125 -11.55 5.55 4.81
CA GLU A 125 -11.08 4.24 4.39
C GLU A 125 -10.65 3.38 5.58
N VAL A 126 -10.61 2.06 5.38
CA VAL A 126 -10.11 1.13 6.38
C VAL A 126 -8.63 1.41 6.66
N PRO A 127 -8.22 1.61 7.92
CA PRO A 127 -6.83 1.82 8.27
C PRO A 127 -5.95 0.68 7.75
N THR A 128 -4.88 1.02 7.04
CA THR A 128 -3.85 0.07 6.61
C THR A 128 -2.73 0.04 7.63
N ILE A 129 -2.36 -1.15 8.09
CA ILE A 129 -1.34 -1.34 9.13
C ILE A 129 -0.16 -2.12 8.51
N LYS A 130 1.05 -1.58 8.62
CA LYS A 130 2.28 -2.21 8.11
C LYS A 130 3.39 -2.17 9.15
N ILE A 131 4.22 -3.20 9.19
CA ILE A 131 5.48 -3.20 9.95
C ILE A 131 6.55 -2.59 9.04
N GLU A 132 7.24 -1.57 9.54
CA GLU A 132 8.42 -0.98 8.93
C GLU A 132 9.63 -1.27 9.83
N GLN A 133 10.63 -1.95 9.28
CA GLN A 133 11.87 -2.20 10.01
C GLN A 133 12.81 -1.00 9.81
N ALA A 134 13.69 -0.72 10.78
CA ALA A 134 14.67 0.37 10.62
C ALA A 134 15.49 0.24 9.31
N ASP A 135 15.75 -0.99 8.87
CA ASP A 135 16.52 -1.29 7.67
C ASP A 135 15.69 -1.19 6.37
N SER A 136 14.34 -1.10 6.45
CA SER A 136 13.46 -1.02 5.27
C SER A 136 13.24 0.41 4.75
N GLN A 137 13.96 1.39 5.31
CA GLN A 137 13.82 2.80 4.90
C GLN A 137 14.42 3.07 3.50
N TYR A 138 15.31 2.20 3.04
CA TYR A 138 15.91 2.25 1.71
C TYR A 138 15.65 0.94 0.97
N ALA A 139 15.31 1.04 -0.31
CA ALA A 139 15.22 -0.12 -1.18
C ALA A 139 16.61 -0.75 -1.37
N SER A 140 16.67 -2.08 -1.48
CA SER A 140 17.92 -2.77 -1.81
C SER A 140 18.40 -2.44 -3.22
N ALA A 141 17.49 -2.11 -4.13
CA ALA A 141 17.79 -1.62 -5.47
C ALA A 141 16.67 -0.69 -5.95
N TYR A 142 17.03 0.35 -6.69
CA TYR A 142 16.08 1.20 -7.39
C TYR A 142 16.18 0.94 -8.89
N LEU A 143 15.07 0.52 -9.49
CA LEU A 143 14.93 0.31 -10.93
C LEU A 143 14.21 1.51 -11.53
N SER A 144 14.79 2.10 -12.58
CA SER A 144 14.17 3.21 -13.31
C SER A 144 13.58 2.71 -14.62
N PHE A 145 12.33 3.07 -14.89
CA PHE A 145 11.62 2.73 -16.12
C PHE A 145 11.27 3.99 -16.88
N THR A 146 11.75 4.06 -18.13
CA THR A 146 11.45 5.12 -19.08
C THR A 146 10.98 4.50 -20.40
N SER A 147 10.22 5.26 -21.18
CA SER A 147 9.74 4.83 -22.48
C SER A 147 9.54 6.04 -23.39
N ASP A 148 9.96 5.92 -24.64
CA ASP A 148 9.72 6.94 -25.69
C ASP A 148 8.36 6.74 -26.39
N ILE A 149 7.74 5.56 -26.23
CA ILE A 149 6.49 5.18 -26.89
C ILE A 149 5.29 5.17 -25.95
N LEU A 150 5.49 4.77 -24.69
CA LEU A 150 4.41 4.68 -23.70
C LEU A 150 4.32 5.96 -22.89
N GLN A 151 3.11 6.46 -22.71
CA GLN A 151 2.85 7.55 -21.77
C GLN A 151 3.12 7.08 -20.32
N PRO A 152 3.47 7.99 -19.39
CA PRO A 152 3.78 7.62 -18.01
C PRO A 152 2.72 6.75 -17.31
N ASN A 153 1.43 6.98 -17.59
CA ASN A 153 0.35 6.18 -17.01
C ASN A 153 0.34 4.74 -17.57
N GLN A 154 0.66 4.57 -18.85
CA GLN A 154 0.76 3.26 -19.51
C GLN A 154 1.99 2.50 -19.01
N VAL A 155 3.12 3.20 -18.79
CA VAL A 155 4.29 2.61 -18.13
C VAL A 155 3.91 2.11 -16.74
N THR A 156 3.24 2.94 -15.95
CA THR A 156 2.79 2.56 -14.60
C THR A 156 1.87 1.34 -14.63
N ASP A 157 0.88 1.30 -15.53
CA ASP A 157 -0.03 0.16 -15.66
C ASP A 157 0.72 -1.15 -16.04
N TYR A 158 1.68 -1.06 -16.96
CA TYR A 158 2.54 -2.19 -17.31
C TYR A 158 3.37 -2.68 -16.11
N LEU A 159 3.93 -1.74 -15.33
CA LEU A 159 4.69 -2.07 -14.13
C LEU A 159 3.83 -2.78 -13.09
N VAL A 160 2.63 -2.25 -12.78
CA VAL A 160 1.70 -2.83 -11.80
C VAL A 160 1.25 -4.23 -12.23
N ARG A 161 0.87 -4.40 -13.50
CA ARG A 161 0.25 -5.66 -13.97
C ARG A 161 1.24 -6.78 -14.26
N ILE A 162 2.46 -6.43 -14.69
CA ILE A 162 3.40 -7.41 -15.24
C ILE A 162 4.71 -7.46 -14.45
N VAL A 163 5.31 -6.31 -14.15
CA VAL A 163 6.65 -6.26 -13.54
C VAL A 163 6.59 -6.51 -12.03
N GLN A 164 5.71 -5.83 -11.33
CA GLN A 164 5.58 -5.90 -9.87
C GLN A 164 5.30 -7.34 -9.40
N PRO A 165 4.33 -8.11 -9.97
CA PRO A 165 4.10 -9.49 -9.52
C PRO A 165 5.30 -10.41 -9.77
N ARG A 166 6.06 -10.17 -10.85
CA ARG A 166 7.26 -10.96 -11.16
C ARG A 166 8.41 -10.66 -10.20
N LEU A 167 8.59 -9.41 -9.79
CA LEU A 167 9.60 -9.05 -8.80
C LEU A 167 9.25 -9.54 -7.40
N SER A 168 7.99 -9.36 -6.99
CA SER A 168 7.51 -9.87 -5.70
C SER A 168 7.54 -11.40 -5.58
N ALA A 169 7.58 -12.13 -6.70
CA ALA A 169 7.71 -13.58 -6.71
C ALA A 169 9.16 -14.07 -6.48
N ILE A 170 10.16 -13.19 -6.52
CA ILE A 170 11.57 -13.56 -6.33
C ILE A 170 11.83 -13.82 -4.83
N PRO A 171 12.42 -14.98 -4.46
CA PRO A 171 12.77 -15.26 -3.07
C PRO A 171 13.67 -14.18 -2.48
N GLY A 172 13.24 -13.60 -1.35
CA GLY A 172 13.97 -12.53 -0.65
C GLY A 172 13.48 -11.11 -0.96
N VAL A 173 12.57 -10.92 -1.92
CA VAL A 173 11.90 -9.63 -2.14
C VAL A 173 10.74 -9.47 -1.16
N GLN A 174 10.80 -8.44 -0.32
CA GLN A 174 9.73 -8.11 0.63
C GLN A 174 8.60 -7.30 -0.01
N ALA A 175 8.96 -6.29 -0.80
CA ALA A 175 8.05 -5.41 -1.50
C ALA A 175 8.72 -4.91 -2.79
N ALA A 176 7.89 -4.46 -3.72
CA ALA A 176 8.31 -3.79 -4.95
C ALA A 176 7.36 -2.60 -5.13
N ASP A 177 7.67 -1.50 -4.47
CA ASP A 177 6.86 -0.30 -4.42
C ASP A 177 7.17 0.59 -5.61
N ILE A 178 6.12 1.17 -6.20
CA ILE A 178 6.24 2.06 -7.35
C ILE A 178 6.31 3.51 -6.85
N LEU A 179 7.35 4.22 -7.29
CA LEU A 179 7.62 5.61 -6.94
C LEU A 179 7.43 6.50 -8.17
N GLY A 180 6.64 7.57 -8.02
CA GLY A 180 6.29 8.46 -9.15
C GLY A 180 5.36 7.84 -10.18
N GLY A 181 4.67 6.74 -9.82
CA GLY A 181 3.68 6.11 -10.66
C GLY A 181 2.49 7.03 -10.93
N ARG A 182 1.91 6.91 -12.12
CA ARG A 182 0.68 7.62 -12.52
C ARG A 182 -0.42 6.61 -12.80
N THR A 183 -1.00 6.07 -11.74
CA THR A 183 -2.12 5.12 -11.82
C THR A 183 -3.26 5.74 -12.62
N PHE A 184 -3.83 4.97 -13.54
CA PHE A 184 -5.00 5.41 -14.31
C PHE A 184 -6.17 5.69 -13.39
N ALA A 185 -6.75 6.88 -13.52
CA ALA A 185 -7.98 7.25 -12.83
C ALA A 185 -8.93 7.99 -13.78
N MET A 186 -10.23 7.71 -13.63
CA MET A 186 -11.27 8.49 -14.30
C MET A 186 -11.43 9.83 -13.58
N ARG A 187 -11.08 10.92 -14.27
CA ARG A 187 -11.21 12.28 -13.73
C ARG A 187 -12.46 12.94 -14.26
N ILE A 188 -13.27 13.45 -13.33
CA ILE A 188 -14.54 14.13 -13.60
C ILE A 188 -14.38 15.58 -13.12
N TRP A 189 -14.07 16.48 -14.04
CA TRP A 189 -13.90 17.90 -13.77
C TRP A 189 -15.26 18.60 -13.81
N LEU A 190 -15.84 18.82 -12.64
CA LEU A 190 -17.14 19.47 -12.49
C LEU A 190 -17.09 20.93 -12.98
N LYS A 191 -18.15 21.39 -13.67
CA LYS A 191 -18.33 22.76 -14.16
C LYS A 191 -19.32 23.50 -13.26
N PRO A 192 -18.86 24.33 -12.30
CA PRO A 192 -19.74 24.94 -11.29
C PRO A 192 -20.89 25.75 -11.91
N ASP A 193 -20.63 26.51 -12.97
CA ASP A 193 -21.64 27.35 -13.63
C ASP A 193 -22.78 26.53 -14.24
N ARG A 194 -22.44 25.41 -14.90
CA ARG A 194 -23.41 24.48 -15.51
C ARG A 194 -24.22 23.75 -14.45
N MET A 195 -23.56 23.35 -13.37
CA MET A 195 -24.21 22.70 -12.23
C MET A 195 -25.19 23.63 -11.53
N ALA A 196 -24.81 24.89 -11.31
CA ALA A 196 -25.67 25.92 -10.74
C ALA A 196 -26.90 26.19 -11.62
N ALA A 197 -26.71 26.33 -12.94
CA ALA A 197 -27.79 26.55 -13.89
C ALA A 197 -28.80 25.39 -13.95
N LEU A 198 -28.34 24.17 -13.67
CA LEU A 198 -29.15 22.95 -13.66
C LEU A 198 -29.59 22.52 -12.25
N ASN A 199 -29.27 23.31 -11.23
CA ASN A 199 -29.56 23.06 -9.82
C ASN A 199 -29.11 21.64 -9.36
N ILE A 200 -27.90 21.26 -9.74
CA ILE A 200 -27.25 20.00 -9.39
C ILE A 200 -26.11 20.28 -8.41
N SER A 201 -26.09 19.58 -7.28
CA SER A 201 -25.01 19.73 -6.30
C SER A 201 -23.87 18.71 -6.54
N PRO A 202 -22.62 19.01 -6.16
CA PRO A 202 -21.52 18.03 -6.20
C PRO A 202 -21.81 16.75 -5.41
N ALA A 203 -22.54 16.87 -4.30
CA ALA A 203 -22.96 15.73 -3.50
C ALA A 203 -23.90 14.79 -4.27
N GLN A 204 -24.83 15.33 -5.08
CA GLN A 204 -25.69 14.53 -5.96
C GLN A 204 -24.87 13.78 -7.01
N VAL A 205 -23.88 14.43 -7.63
CA VAL A 205 -23.00 13.76 -8.61
C VAL A 205 -22.26 12.58 -7.95
N ARG A 206 -21.70 12.79 -6.75
CA ARG A 206 -21.04 11.72 -5.98
C ARG A 206 -21.97 10.56 -5.70
N GLN A 207 -23.20 10.84 -5.27
CA GLN A 207 -24.21 9.81 -4.99
C GLN A 207 -24.58 9.01 -6.24
N VAL A 208 -24.76 9.68 -7.39
CA VAL A 208 -25.06 9.01 -8.67
C VAL A 208 -23.91 8.12 -9.09
N LEU A 209 -22.66 8.59 -9.00
CA LEU A 209 -21.48 7.80 -9.32
C LEU A 209 -21.38 6.55 -8.44
N ALA A 210 -21.58 6.70 -7.13
CA ALA A 210 -21.58 5.56 -6.20
C ALA A 210 -22.70 4.56 -6.48
N ALA A 211 -23.88 5.04 -6.88
CA ALA A 211 -25.04 4.19 -7.16
C ALA A 211 -24.97 3.47 -8.53
N ASN A 212 -24.13 3.91 -9.45
CA ASN A 212 -24.07 3.38 -10.83
C ASN A 212 -22.71 2.78 -11.20
N ASN A 213 -21.74 2.77 -10.29
CA ASN A 213 -20.44 2.14 -10.52
C ASN A 213 -20.23 1.03 -9.48
N TYR A 214 -21.04 -0.03 -9.58
CA TYR A 214 -20.95 -1.21 -8.72
C TYR A 214 -21.15 -2.48 -9.53
N LEU A 215 -20.56 -3.58 -9.05
CA LEU A 215 -20.75 -4.91 -9.62
C LEU A 215 -22.05 -5.51 -9.05
N ALA A 216 -23.08 -5.66 -9.89
CA ALA A 216 -24.33 -6.25 -9.47
C ALA A 216 -24.23 -7.79 -9.38
N ALA A 217 -24.52 -8.34 -8.20
CA ALA A 217 -24.66 -9.78 -8.00
C ALA A 217 -26.11 -10.21 -8.28
N VAL A 218 -26.43 -10.49 -9.55
CA VAL A 218 -27.79 -10.83 -10.00
C VAL A 218 -28.17 -12.30 -9.72
N GLY A 219 -27.19 -13.12 -9.34
CA GLY A 219 -27.40 -14.51 -8.98
C GLY A 219 -27.66 -15.41 -10.18
N GLN A 220 -28.63 -16.31 -10.06
CA GLN A 220 -28.91 -17.33 -11.07
C GLN A 220 -30.39 -17.68 -11.08
N THR A 221 -30.93 -17.97 -12.26
CA THR A 221 -32.28 -18.51 -12.43
C THR A 221 -32.21 -20.01 -12.72
N LYS A 222 -33.21 -20.77 -12.26
CA LYS A 222 -33.28 -22.22 -12.43
C LYS A 222 -34.64 -22.61 -13.01
N GLY A 223 -34.63 -23.15 -14.22
CA GLY A 223 -35.75 -23.86 -14.81
C GLY A 223 -35.72 -25.35 -14.48
N ALA A 224 -36.67 -26.11 -15.01
CA ALA A 224 -36.80 -27.55 -14.75
C ALA A 224 -35.59 -28.38 -15.21
N LEU A 225 -34.92 -27.96 -16.29
CA LEU A 225 -33.81 -28.69 -16.91
C LEU A 225 -32.50 -27.87 -17.02
N VAL A 226 -32.56 -26.55 -16.79
CA VAL A 226 -31.41 -25.66 -17.01
C VAL A 226 -31.29 -24.65 -15.88
N LYS A 227 -30.05 -24.34 -15.52
CA LYS A 227 -29.67 -23.31 -14.56
C LYS A 227 -28.83 -22.28 -15.30
N VAL A 228 -29.21 -21.00 -15.23
CA VAL A 228 -28.55 -19.91 -15.96
C VAL A 228 -28.08 -18.87 -14.95
N ASN A 229 -26.78 -18.59 -14.95
CA ASN A 229 -26.21 -17.49 -14.17
C ASN A 229 -26.58 -16.16 -14.84
N LEU A 230 -27.06 -15.21 -14.04
CA LEU A 230 -27.44 -13.89 -14.51
C LEU A 230 -26.27 -12.93 -14.26
N THR A 231 -25.91 -12.16 -15.27
CA THR A 231 -24.91 -11.09 -15.17
C THR A 231 -25.55 -9.79 -15.61
N ALA A 232 -25.38 -8.71 -14.84
CA ALA A 232 -25.74 -7.37 -15.27
C ALA A 232 -24.47 -6.56 -15.49
N ASN A 233 -24.45 -5.79 -16.58
CA ASN A 233 -23.34 -4.91 -16.94
C ASN A 233 -23.59 -3.54 -16.29
N THR A 234 -23.36 -3.45 -14.99
CA THR A 234 -23.63 -2.26 -14.17
C THR A 234 -22.39 -1.42 -13.90
N ASP A 235 -21.22 -1.85 -14.36
CA ASP A 235 -19.96 -1.15 -14.24
C ASP A 235 -19.66 -0.25 -15.46
N LEU A 236 -19.02 0.89 -15.18
CA LEU A 236 -18.61 1.86 -16.19
C LEU A 236 -17.10 1.68 -16.42
N HIS A 237 -16.70 1.32 -17.63
CA HIS A 237 -15.29 1.02 -17.93
C HIS A 237 -14.60 2.09 -18.76
N THR A 238 -15.35 2.81 -19.60
CA THR A 238 -14.79 3.78 -20.53
C THR A 238 -15.21 5.20 -20.17
N ALA A 239 -14.39 6.18 -20.57
CA ALA A 239 -14.75 7.59 -20.43
C ALA A 239 -16.09 7.92 -21.11
N ALA A 240 -16.46 7.22 -22.18
CA ALA A 240 -17.75 7.38 -22.85
C ALA A 240 -18.92 6.93 -21.97
N ASP A 241 -18.77 5.82 -21.25
CA ASP A 241 -19.80 5.31 -20.34
C ASP A 241 -20.06 6.31 -19.22
N PHE A 242 -19.00 6.85 -18.61
CA PHE A 242 -19.11 7.91 -17.60
C PHE A 242 -19.75 9.19 -18.16
N LYS A 243 -19.39 9.63 -19.37
CA LYS A 243 -20.01 10.81 -20.00
C LYS A 243 -21.52 10.64 -20.18
N ASN A 244 -21.96 9.44 -20.53
CA ASN A 244 -23.36 9.12 -20.79
C ASN A 244 -24.18 8.90 -19.51
N LEU A 245 -23.54 8.83 -18.34
CA LEU A 245 -24.21 8.61 -17.07
C LEU A 245 -25.26 9.69 -16.79
N VAL A 246 -26.48 9.28 -16.48
CA VAL A 246 -27.58 10.19 -16.16
C VAL A 246 -27.43 10.64 -14.70
N VAL A 247 -27.27 11.95 -14.50
CA VAL A 247 -27.14 12.56 -13.17
C VAL A 247 -28.49 12.96 -12.62
N ARG A 248 -29.39 13.46 -13.47
CA ARG A 248 -30.72 13.89 -13.07
C ARG A 248 -31.69 13.82 -14.23
N GLN A 249 -32.96 13.60 -13.92
CA GLN A 249 -34.07 13.77 -14.86
C GLN A 249 -34.96 14.90 -14.37
N GLN A 250 -35.28 15.86 -15.24
CA GLN A 250 -36.19 16.96 -14.91
C GLN A 250 -37.06 17.26 -16.15
N ASN A 251 -38.38 17.28 -15.97
CA ASN A 251 -39.35 17.63 -17.03
C ASN A 251 -39.17 16.82 -18.33
N GLY A 252 -38.85 15.52 -18.22
CA GLY A 252 -38.60 14.64 -19.37
C GLY A 252 -37.22 14.79 -20.02
N ARG A 253 -36.41 15.77 -19.60
CA ARG A 253 -35.02 15.94 -20.05
C ARG A 253 -34.06 15.20 -19.13
N LEU A 254 -33.22 14.36 -19.74
CA LEU A 254 -32.12 13.68 -19.07
C LEU A 254 -30.91 14.62 -19.07
N ILE A 255 -30.34 14.85 -17.89
CA ILE A 255 -29.10 15.59 -17.71
C ILE A 255 -28.01 14.55 -17.50
N ARG A 256 -27.02 14.55 -18.41
CA ARG A 256 -25.90 13.62 -18.38
C ARG A 256 -24.70 14.23 -17.69
N LEU A 257 -23.75 13.39 -17.27
CA LEU A 257 -22.52 13.85 -16.66
C LEU A 257 -21.72 14.75 -17.61
N SER A 258 -21.76 14.47 -18.92
CA SER A 258 -21.16 15.33 -19.95
C SER A 258 -21.70 16.76 -19.99
N ASP A 259 -22.93 16.99 -19.51
CA ASP A 259 -23.55 18.33 -19.53
C ASP A 259 -23.01 19.23 -18.41
N ILE A 260 -22.46 18.62 -17.36
CA ILE A 260 -22.02 19.30 -16.12
C ILE A 260 -20.56 19.06 -15.76
N ALA A 261 -19.84 18.20 -16.49
CA ALA A 261 -18.45 17.87 -16.20
C ALA A 261 -17.66 17.44 -17.44
N ASP A 262 -16.34 17.67 -17.43
CA ASP A 262 -15.41 17.06 -18.39
C ASP A 262 -14.86 15.75 -17.82
N VAL A 263 -15.16 14.65 -18.50
CA VAL A 263 -14.75 13.31 -18.10
C VAL A 263 -13.59 12.84 -18.98
N VAL A 264 -12.43 12.60 -18.36
CA VAL A 264 -11.20 12.16 -19.04
C VAL A 264 -10.53 11.02 -18.28
N LEU A 265 -9.90 10.11 -19.01
CA LEU A 265 -8.98 9.15 -18.42
C LEU A 265 -7.64 9.86 -18.18
N GLY A 266 -7.23 9.96 -16.92
CA GLY A 266 -6.02 10.67 -16.51
C GLY A 266 -5.22 9.88 -15.48
N ALA A 267 -4.37 10.59 -14.72
CA ALA A 267 -3.69 10.04 -13.55
C ALA A 267 -4.51 10.31 -12.27
N GLU A 268 -4.40 9.42 -11.29
CA GLU A 268 -4.94 9.58 -9.94
C GLU A 268 -4.34 10.79 -9.23
N ASP A 269 -3.01 10.89 -9.28
CA ASP A 269 -2.22 11.96 -8.69
C ASP A 269 -1.34 12.65 -9.75
N TYR A 270 -1.19 13.97 -9.63
CA TYR A 270 -0.30 14.80 -10.43
C TYR A 270 0.74 15.55 -9.59
N ASP A 271 0.65 15.48 -8.26
CA ASP A 271 1.47 16.24 -7.32
C ASP A 271 2.86 15.63 -7.14
N THR A 272 3.03 14.36 -7.53
CA THR A 272 4.29 13.63 -7.46
C THR A 272 4.90 13.42 -8.86
N GLU A 273 6.14 13.88 -9.08
CA GLU A 273 6.93 13.60 -10.29
C GLU A 273 8.34 13.11 -9.90
N VAL A 274 8.81 12.06 -10.57
CA VAL A 274 10.18 11.55 -10.39
C VAL A 274 10.91 11.60 -11.73
N ARG A 275 12.20 11.92 -11.69
CA ARG A 275 13.04 12.08 -12.88
C ARG A 275 14.34 11.29 -12.73
N PHE A 276 14.79 10.71 -13.84
CA PHE A 276 16.11 10.08 -13.97
C PHE A 276 16.83 10.71 -15.15
N SER A 277 18.06 11.19 -14.94
CA SER A 277 18.85 11.85 -16.00
C SER A 277 18.06 12.94 -16.75
N GLN A 278 17.32 13.78 -16.00
CA GLN A 278 16.41 14.84 -16.48
C GLN A 278 15.18 14.39 -17.29
N GLN A 279 15.00 13.09 -17.53
CA GLN A 279 13.82 12.53 -18.15
C GLN A 279 12.80 12.08 -17.11
N ARG A 280 11.51 12.17 -17.45
CA ARG A 280 10.44 11.61 -16.62
C ARG A 280 10.58 10.10 -16.54
N ALA A 281 10.58 9.57 -15.33
CA ALA A 281 10.75 8.15 -15.09
C ALA A 281 9.76 7.67 -14.03
N VAL A 282 9.44 6.39 -14.06
CA VAL A 282 8.77 5.70 -12.97
C VAL A 282 9.79 4.79 -12.31
N PHE A 283 9.93 4.88 -10.99
CA PHE A 283 10.88 4.06 -10.25
C PHE A 283 10.16 2.90 -9.57
N MET A 284 10.89 1.83 -9.32
CA MET A 284 10.47 0.73 -8.46
C MET A 284 11.59 0.39 -7.48
N GLY A 285 11.24 0.18 -6.21
CA GLY A 285 12.19 -0.13 -5.13
C GLY A 285 11.59 -1.05 -4.09
#